data_AF-A0AB35YYH8-F1
#
_entry.id   AF-A0AB35YYH8-F1
#
_cell.length_a   1.000
_cell.length_b   1.000
_cell.length_c   1.000
_cell.angle_alpha   90.00
_cell.angle_beta   90.00
_cell.angle_gamma   90.00
#
_symmetry.space_group_name_H-M   'P 1'
#
loop_
_entity.id
_entity.type
_entity.pdbx_description
1 polymer ?
#
loop_
_entity_poly.entity_id
_entity_poly.type
_entity_poly.pdbx_seq_one_letter_code
_entity_poly.pdbx_strand_id
1 'polypeptide(L)'
;MLKQFKKYIKSQSKAKDLPCTYEQINQNPKFQLKYNENIIGYLDYDGTVWSFIYSTWFKDQSEFEPLFEFPLKDKVYISSELWPFFESRIPSLKQPKLQEYLESHPSDRNNKVKLLELFGITSVNNPYKLTLNL
;
A
#
# COMPACT_ATOMS: atom_id res chain seq x y z
N MET A 1 -19.10 20.50 -51.85
CA MET A 1 -19.11 19.72 -50.60
C MET A 1 -19.36 20.67 -49.43
N LEU A 2 -20.52 20.57 -48.77
CA LEU A 2 -20.88 21.39 -47.61
C LEU A 2 -20.00 21.03 -46.41
N LYS A 3 -19.38 22.01 -45.76
CA LYS A 3 -19.35 22.09 -44.29
C LYS A 3 -19.49 23.53 -43.84
N GLN A 4 -20.69 23.84 -43.35
CA GLN A 4 -21.02 25.02 -42.57
C GLN A 4 -20.67 24.78 -41.09
N PHE A 5 -20.14 25.83 -40.47
CA PHE A 5 -20.37 26.35 -39.11
C PHE A 5 -20.38 25.42 -37.88
N LYS A 6 -19.57 25.83 -36.88
CA LYS A 6 -19.91 26.07 -35.45
C LYS A 6 -18.62 26.56 -34.76
N LYS A 7 -18.46 27.81 -34.33
CA LYS A 7 -19.13 28.58 -33.25
C LYS A 7 -19.06 27.90 -31.86
N TYR A 8 -18.02 28.32 -31.12
CA TYR A 8 -18.06 28.90 -29.77
C TYR A 8 -18.21 28.00 -28.50
N ILE A 9 -17.50 28.47 -27.46
CA ILE A 9 -17.59 28.28 -25.99
C ILE A 9 -16.74 27.17 -25.32
N LYS A 10 -15.69 27.65 -24.63
CA LYS A 10 -15.18 27.31 -23.28
C LYS A 10 -15.84 26.12 -22.56
N SER A 11 -14.99 25.26 -21.97
CA SER A 11 -14.94 24.98 -20.52
C SER A 11 -14.46 23.54 -20.24
N GLN A 12 -13.70 23.43 -19.14
CA GLN A 12 -13.40 22.22 -18.37
C GLN A 12 -12.18 21.37 -18.76
N SER A 13 -11.09 21.65 -18.03
CA SER A 13 -10.25 20.66 -17.33
C SER A 13 -10.60 19.19 -17.59
N LYS A 14 -9.80 18.54 -18.43
CA LYS A 14 -9.59 17.10 -18.41
C LYS A 14 -8.11 16.88 -18.18
N ALA A 15 -7.73 16.67 -16.92
CA ALA A 15 -6.55 15.86 -16.65
C ALA A 15 -6.81 14.53 -17.36
N LYS A 16 -6.05 14.28 -18.42
CA LYS A 16 -5.97 12.94 -19.00
C LYS A 16 -5.20 12.14 -17.98
N ASP A 17 -5.90 11.46 -17.08
CA ASP A 17 -5.29 10.40 -16.30
C ASP A 17 -4.81 9.36 -17.32
N LEU A 18 -3.50 9.26 -17.43
CA LEU A 18 -2.84 8.25 -18.23
C LEU A 18 -3.29 6.87 -17.73
N PRO A 19 -3.48 5.88 -18.62
CA PRO A 19 -3.73 4.52 -18.20
C PRO A 19 -2.55 4.09 -17.32
N CYS A 20 -2.85 3.68 -16.10
CA CYS A 20 -1.90 3.06 -15.18
C CYS A 20 -1.38 1.80 -15.88
N THR A 21 -0.22 1.90 -16.53
CA THR A 21 0.48 0.79 -17.15
C THR A 21 1.04 -0.09 -16.04
N TYR A 22 0.61 -1.35 -16.06
CA TYR A 22 0.86 -2.44 -15.11
C TYR A 22 2.34 -2.82 -14.85
N GLU A 23 3.32 -2.03 -15.30
CA GLU A 23 4.69 -2.53 -15.53
C GLU A 23 5.74 -2.12 -14.48
N GLN A 24 5.35 -1.52 -13.36
CA GLN A 24 6.31 -1.16 -12.30
C GLN A 24 5.89 -1.65 -10.91
N ILE A 25 5.34 -2.87 -10.85
CA ILE A 25 5.36 -3.61 -9.59
C ILE A 25 6.81 -4.10 -9.45
N ASN A 26 7.55 -3.61 -8.45
CA ASN A 26 8.89 -4.12 -8.18
C ASN A 26 8.85 -5.65 -8.15
N GLN A 27 9.79 -6.29 -8.84
CA GLN A 27 9.85 -7.75 -8.96
C GLN A 27 10.08 -8.43 -7.60
N ASN A 28 10.43 -7.68 -6.56
CA ASN A 28 10.54 -8.17 -5.19
C ASN A 28 9.86 -7.19 -4.22
N PRO A 29 8.56 -7.34 -3.93
CA PRO A 29 7.87 -6.44 -3.01
C PRO A 29 8.48 -6.55 -1.61
N LYS A 30 8.71 -5.43 -0.92
CA LYS A 30 9.47 -5.42 0.34
C LYS A 30 8.82 -6.18 1.48
N PHE A 31 7.49 -6.22 1.53
CA PHE A 31 6.73 -6.85 2.61
C PHE A 31 5.72 -7.88 2.10
N GLN A 32 5.54 -8.94 2.89
CA GLN A 32 4.49 -9.93 2.74
C GLN A 32 3.50 -9.80 3.89
N LEU A 33 2.21 -9.69 3.56
CA LEU A 33 1.12 -9.81 4.52
C LEU A 33 0.71 -11.28 4.61
N LYS A 34 0.76 -11.87 5.79
CA LYS A 34 0.50 -13.29 6.05
C LYS A 34 -0.67 -13.51 6.99
N TYR A 35 -1.43 -14.56 6.74
CA TYR A 35 -2.37 -15.15 7.69
C TYR A 35 -1.93 -16.58 7.98
N ASN A 36 -1.57 -16.88 9.22
CA ASN A 36 -0.81 -18.08 9.56
C ASN A 36 0.44 -18.20 8.67
N GLU A 37 0.55 -19.28 7.89
CA GLU A 37 1.66 -19.51 6.95
C GLU A 37 1.34 -19.05 5.51
N ASN A 38 0.10 -18.63 5.25
CA ASN A 38 -0.34 -18.27 3.91
C ASN A 38 -0.07 -16.79 3.61
N ILE A 39 0.50 -16.52 2.45
CA ILE A 39 0.70 -15.15 1.96
C ILE A 39 -0.63 -14.65 1.40
N ILE A 40 -1.14 -13.58 1.97
CA ILE A 40 -2.39 -12.91 1.57
C ILE A 40 -2.11 -11.86 0.51
N GLY A 41 -1.02 -11.12 0.67
CA GLY A 41 -0.68 -10.04 -0.25
C GLY A 41 0.71 -9.51 -0.03
N TYR A 42 1.06 -8.53 -0.85
CA TYR A 42 2.37 -7.94 -0.93
C TYR A 42 2.22 -6.42 -0.82
N LEU A 43 2.99 -5.82 0.08
CA LEU A 43 3.09 -4.38 0.25
C LEU A 43 4.49 -3.95 -0.17
N ASP A 44 4.57 -2.88 -0.95
CA ASP A 44 5.83 -2.35 -1.42
C ASP A 44 5.86 -0.82 -1.44
N TYR A 45 7.07 -0.27 -1.46
CA TYR A 45 7.33 1.16 -1.57
C TYR A 45 8.50 1.42 -2.50
N ASP A 46 8.27 2.17 -3.59
CA ASP A 46 9.28 2.42 -4.62
C ASP A 46 10.20 3.63 -4.32
N GLY A 47 9.97 4.31 -3.19
CA GLY A 47 10.64 5.57 -2.85
C GLY A 47 9.71 6.79 -2.89
N THR A 48 8.58 6.66 -3.59
CA THR A 48 7.58 7.74 -3.80
C THR A 48 6.15 7.31 -3.49
N VAL A 49 5.76 6.10 -3.89
CA VAL A 49 4.40 5.58 -3.72
C VAL A 49 4.39 4.20 -3.09
N TRP A 50 3.35 3.94 -2.31
CA TRP A 50 3.01 2.64 -1.78
C TRP A 50 2.19 1.88 -2.80
N SER A 51 2.47 0.59 -2.93
CA SER A 51 1.65 -0.35 -3.69
C SER A 51 1.25 -1.55 -2.85
N PHE A 52 0.01 -1.99 -3.01
CA PHE A 52 -0.49 -3.23 -2.39
C PHE A 52 -1.22 -4.08 -3.42
N ILE A 53 -0.91 -5.38 -3.42
CA ILE A 53 -1.58 -6.38 -4.25
C ILE A 53 -1.88 -7.64 -3.44
N TYR A 54 -2.98 -8.32 -3.76
CA TYR A 54 -3.22 -9.66 -3.24
C TYR A 54 -2.35 -10.70 -3.93
N SER A 55 -1.98 -11.75 -3.19
CA SER A 55 -1.28 -12.91 -3.73
C SER A 55 -2.21 -13.72 -4.64
N THR A 56 -1.62 -14.52 -5.54
CA THR A 56 -2.39 -15.46 -6.36
C THR A 56 -3.19 -16.43 -5.49
N TRP A 57 -2.56 -16.99 -4.45
CA TRP A 57 -3.22 -17.88 -3.49
C TRP A 57 -4.49 -17.26 -2.89
N PHE A 58 -4.46 -15.98 -2.53
CA PHE A 58 -5.63 -15.31 -1.93
C PHE A 58 -6.73 -14.99 -2.95
N LYS A 59 -6.34 -14.70 -4.20
CA LYS A 59 -7.28 -14.45 -5.31
C LYS A 59 -8.06 -15.71 -5.68
N ASP A 60 -7.41 -16.86 -5.65
CA ASP A 60 -7.98 -18.13 -6.12
C ASP A 60 -8.93 -18.81 -5.12
N GLN A 61 -9.05 -18.28 -3.90
CA GLN A 61 -9.88 -18.85 -2.84
C GLN A 61 -10.99 -17.89 -2.39
N SER A 62 -12.10 -18.46 -1.95
CA SER A 62 -13.32 -17.74 -1.54
C SER A 62 -13.64 -17.88 -0.05
N GLU A 63 -12.78 -18.52 0.73
CA GLU A 63 -12.96 -18.71 2.18
C GLU A 63 -12.77 -17.40 2.94
N PHE A 64 -11.84 -16.55 2.46
CA PHE A 64 -11.55 -15.28 3.09
C PHE A 64 -12.09 -14.10 2.27
N GLU A 65 -12.77 -13.22 3.00
CA GLU A 65 -13.19 -11.91 2.51
C GLU A 65 -11.98 -10.99 2.28
N PRO A 66 -12.02 -10.13 1.25
CA PRO A 66 -11.05 -9.07 1.08
C PRO A 66 -10.94 -8.18 2.33
N LEU A 67 -9.82 -7.49 2.45
CA LEU A 67 -9.63 -6.50 3.51
C LEU A 67 -10.54 -5.31 3.23
N PHE A 68 -11.12 -4.73 4.28
CA PHE A 68 -12.10 -3.65 4.15
C PHE A 68 -11.61 -2.47 3.30
N GLU A 69 -10.34 -2.04 3.48
CA GLU A 69 -9.74 -0.96 2.69
C GLU A 69 -9.35 -1.39 1.26
N PHE A 70 -9.35 -2.69 0.97
CA PHE A 70 -8.91 -3.29 -0.28
C PHE A 70 -9.95 -4.28 -0.84
N PRO A 71 -11.17 -3.83 -1.19
CA PRO A 71 -12.32 -4.72 -1.46
C PRO A 71 -12.21 -5.55 -2.75
N LEU A 72 -11.42 -5.10 -3.74
CA LEU A 72 -11.24 -5.78 -5.02
C LEU A 72 -9.95 -6.60 -5.01
N LYS A 73 -10.07 -7.94 -5.15
CA LYS A 73 -8.92 -8.87 -5.12
C LYS A 73 -7.95 -8.66 -6.29
N ASP A 74 -8.47 -8.33 -7.48
CA ASP A 74 -7.66 -8.18 -8.70
C ASP A 74 -7.08 -6.78 -8.91
N LYS A 75 -7.37 -5.85 -8.00
CA LYS A 75 -6.90 -4.47 -8.12
C LYS A 75 -5.48 -4.31 -7.57
N VAL A 76 -4.68 -3.51 -8.27
CA VAL A 76 -3.44 -2.94 -7.74
C VAL A 76 -3.79 -1.63 -7.05
N TYR A 77 -3.50 -1.54 -5.75
CA TYR A 77 -3.72 -0.34 -4.96
C TYR A 77 -2.45 0.47 -4.94
N ILE A 78 -2.54 1.75 -5.26
CA ILE A 78 -1.41 2.69 -5.27
C ILE A 78 -1.81 3.93 -4.49
N SER A 79 -0.92 4.43 -3.64
CA SER A 79 -1.15 5.62 -2.83
C SER A 79 0.17 6.31 -2.50
N SER A 80 0.19 7.64 -2.45
CA SER A 80 1.33 8.40 -1.91
C SER A 80 1.49 8.22 -0.40
N GLU A 81 0.41 7.84 0.29
CA GLU A 81 0.36 7.64 1.73
C GLU A 81 0.11 6.18 2.08
N LEU A 82 0.74 5.71 3.15
CA LEU A 82 0.52 4.37 3.69
C LEU A 82 -0.91 4.26 4.24
N TRP A 83 -1.64 3.23 3.83
CA TRP A 83 -3.00 3.00 4.29
C TRP A 83 -3.09 2.79 5.81
N PRO A 84 -4.14 3.29 6.49
CA PRO A 84 -4.40 3.07 7.92
C PRO A 84 -4.28 1.62 8.37
N PHE A 85 -4.73 0.67 7.54
CA PHE A 85 -4.52 -0.76 7.77
C PHE A 85 -3.07 -1.07 8.15
N PHE A 86 -2.08 -0.61 7.37
CA PHE A 86 -0.67 -0.85 7.66
C PHE A 86 -0.10 0.13 8.68
N GLU A 87 -0.51 1.40 8.63
CA GLU A 87 0.00 2.43 9.55
C GLU A 87 -0.35 2.14 11.01
N SER A 88 -1.52 1.56 11.28
CA SER A 88 -1.94 1.15 12.63
C SER A 88 -1.01 0.12 13.31
N ARG A 89 -0.12 -0.51 12.54
CA ARG A 89 0.91 -1.43 13.04
C ARG A 89 2.13 -0.70 13.59
N ILE A 90 2.33 0.57 13.22
CA ILE A 90 3.40 1.40 13.76
C ILE A 90 2.95 1.91 15.13
N PRO A 91 3.69 1.61 16.22
CA PRO A 91 3.33 2.10 17.54
C PRO A 91 3.31 3.63 17.61
N SER A 92 2.50 4.16 18.52
CA SER A 92 2.54 5.60 18.82
C SER A 92 3.92 6.00 19.33
N LEU A 93 4.35 7.23 19.00
CA LEU A 93 5.58 7.86 19.52
C LEU A 93 5.64 7.94 21.05
N LYS A 94 4.55 7.64 21.76
CA LYS A 94 4.52 7.55 23.23
C LYS A 94 4.98 6.20 23.75
N GLN A 95 5.14 5.19 22.91
CA GLN A 95 5.61 3.87 23.34
C GLN A 95 7.11 3.93 23.67
N PRO A 96 7.53 3.52 24.89
CA PRO A 96 8.92 3.64 25.32
C PRO A 96 9.94 3.00 24.37
N LYS A 97 9.63 1.79 23.85
CA LYS A 97 10.51 1.08 22.90
C LYS A 97 10.75 1.85 21.60
N LEU A 98 9.72 2.51 21.09
CA LEU A 98 9.84 3.33 19.87
C LEU A 98 10.61 4.62 20.17
N GLN A 99 10.40 5.22 21.34
CA GLN A 99 11.16 6.41 21.75
C GLN A 99 12.66 6.13 21.83
N GLU A 100 13.05 5.08 22.54
CA GLU A 100 14.45 4.67 22.69
C GLU A 100 15.14 4.39 21.34
N TYR A 101 14.42 3.74 20.42
CA TYR A 101 14.90 3.55 19.05
C TYR A 101 15.11 4.89 18.31
N LEU A 102 14.14 5.80 18.40
CA LEU A 102 14.20 7.09 17.70
C LEU A 102 15.20 8.08 18.31
N GLU A 103 15.55 7.94 19.58
CA GLU A 103 16.62 8.69 20.22
C GLU A 103 18.00 8.33 19.64
N SER A 104 18.20 7.04 19.36
CA SER A 104 19.42 6.54 18.71
C SER A 104 19.40 6.70 17.19
N HIS A 105 18.21 6.77 16.56
CA HIS A 105 18.03 6.84 15.10
C HIS A 105 17.05 7.96 14.70
N PRO A 106 17.39 9.24 14.91
CA PRO A 106 16.46 10.36 14.70
C PRO A 106 16.03 10.53 13.24
N SER A 107 16.85 10.12 12.27
CA SER A 107 16.53 10.12 10.83
C SER A 107 15.33 9.22 10.48
N ASP A 108 15.05 8.22 11.30
CA ASP A 108 14.04 7.21 11.00
C ASP A 108 12.64 7.61 11.47
N ARG A 109 12.50 8.75 12.16
CA ARG A 109 11.21 9.22 12.70
C ARG A 109 10.10 9.28 11.65
N ASN A 110 10.44 9.67 10.43
CA ASN A 110 9.49 9.76 9.32
C ASN A 110 9.64 8.60 8.31
N ASN A 111 10.56 7.66 8.56
CA ASN A 111 10.82 6.54 7.68
C ASN A 111 9.83 5.41 7.95
N LYS A 112 8.60 5.53 7.44
CA LYS A 112 7.52 4.54 7.64
C LYS A 112 7.95 3.12 7.22
N VAL A 113 8.77 2.98 6.19
CA VAL A 113 9.31 1.70 5.75
C VAL A 113 10.14 1.05 6.86
N LYS A 114 11.07 1.80 7.47
CA LYS A 114 11.91 1.28 8.56
C LYS A 114 11.11 0.99 9.82
N LEU A 115 10.12 1.84 10.13
CA LEU A 115 9.24 1.63 11.27
C LEU A 115 8.36 0.37 11.11
N LEU A 116 7.84 0.12 9.90
CA LEU A 116 7.10 -1.12 9.61
C LEU A 116 8.00 -2.37 9.70
N GLU A 117 9.23 -2.28 9.21
CA GLU A 117 10.21 -3.37 9.28
C GLU A 117 10.49 -3.80 10.72
N LEU A 118 10.62 -2.84 11.64
CA LEU A 118 11.00 -3.10 13.03
C LEU A 118 9.81 -3.39 13.94
N PHE A 119 8.71 -2.67 13.76
CA PHE A 119 7.58 -2.68 14.70
C PHE A 119 6.27 -3.16 14.08
N GLY A 120 6.19 -3.24 12.75
CA GLY A 120 4.95 -3.52 12.03
C GLY A 120 4.54 -4.99 11.95
N ILE A 121 5.31 -5.91 12.53
CA ILE A 121 5.12 -7.35 12.34
C ILE A 121 3.75 -7.82 12.82
N THR A 122 3.33 -7.38 14.00
CA THR A 122 2.04 -7.75 14.60
C THR A 122 1.24 -6.50 14.93
N SER A 123 -0.06 -6.67 15.11
CA SER A 123 -0.90 -5.63 15.71
C SER A 123 -1.91 -6.23 16.66
N VAL A 124 -2.41 -5.41 17.58
CA VAL A 124 -3.25 -5.86 18.71
C VAL A 124 -4.58 -6.47 18.23
N ASN A 125 -5.20 -5.88 17.20
CA ASN A 125 -6.56 -6.22 16.77
C ASN A 125 -6.62 -6.87 15.39
N ASN A 126 -5.49 -7.39 14.87
CA ASN A 126 -5.44 -7.95 13.53
C ASN A 126 -4.64 -9.27 13.51
N PRO A 127 -5.23 -10.38 13.01
CA PRO A 127 -4.54 -11.67 12.95
C PRO A 127 -3.44 -11.74 11.88
N TYR A 128 -3.35 -10.76 10.97
CA TYR A 128 -2.33 -10.76 9.92
C TYR A 128 -0.96 -10.30 10.44
N LYS A 129 0.08 -11.00 9.99
CA LYS A 129 1.48 -10.65 10.23
C LYS A 129 2.08 -9.97 9.01
N LEU A 130 2.86 -8.91 9.21
CA LEU A 130 3.63 -8.25 8.14
C LEU A 130 5.10 -8.65 8.27
N THR A 131 5.65 -9.37 7.29
CA THR A 131 7.04 -9.82 7.33
C THR A 131 7.82 -9.27 6.15
N LEU A 132 9.12 -9.09 6.29
CA LEU A 132 9.98 -8.81 5.13
C LEU A 132 9.90 -9.97 4.12
N ASN A 133 9.92 -9.61 2.85
CA ASN A 133 10.15 -10.53 1.76
C ASN A 133 11.67 -10.67 1.58
N LEU A 134 12.23 -11.81 2.00
CA LEU A 134 13.65 -12.12 1.95
C LEU A 134 13.98 -12.98 0.74
#